data_AF-A0A950IQ20-F1
#
_entry.id   AF-A0A950IQ20-F1
#
_cell.length_a   1.000
_cell.length_b   1.000
_cell.length_c   1.000
_cell.angle_alpha   90.00
_cell.angle_beta   90.00
_cell.angle_gamma   90.00
#
_symmetry.space_group_name_H-M   'P 1'
#
loop_
_entity.id
_entity.type
_entity.pdbx_description
1 polymer ?
#
loop_
_entity_poly.entity_id
_entity_poly.type
_entity_poly.pdbx_seq_one_letter_code
_entity_poly.pdbx_strand_id
1 'polypeptide(L)'
;MSTTRTMPGGWVDRRKIPRGPNGRGLCRWCSLEVPPRRLTFCSDYCVHEWKLRSQPAYLREQVFLRDKGICARCRIDTVRELRRLRRSRGE
;
A
#
# COMPACT_ATOMS: atom_id res chain seq x y z
N MET A 1 0.84 14.27 -5.78
CA MET A 1 0.78 12.80 -5.66
C MET A 1 1.52 12.18 -6.84
N SER A 2 2.37 11.17 -6.65
CA SER A 2 3.06 10.50 -7.77
C SER A 2 2.03 9.88 -8.72
N THR A 3 2.09 10.28 -10.00
CA THR A 3 1.18 9.89 -11.08
C THR A 3 1.60 8.57 -11.74
N THR A 4 2.88 8.20 -11.67
CA THR A 4 3.40 6.93 -12.20
C THR A 4 3.25 5.83 -11.15
N ARG A 5 2.14 5.09 -11.19
CA ARG A 5 1.89 3.95 -10.29
C ARG A 5 1.85 2.66 -11.10
N THR A 6 2.58 1.64 -10.65
CA THR A 6 2.55 0.29 -11.26
C THR A 6 1.17 -0.37 -11.16
N MET A 7 0.40 -0.03 -10.11
CA MET A 7 -0.96 -0.50 -9.93
C MET A 7 -1.90 0.67 -9.62
N PRO A 8 -3.01 0.84 -10.35
CA PRO A 8 -3.99 1.88 -10.05
C PRO A 8 -4.64 1.62 -8.68
N GLY A 9 -4.50 2.60 -7.81
CA GLY A 9 -5.07 2.59 -6.47
C GLY A 9 -6.39 3.34 -6.37
N GLY A 10 -6.87 3.50 -5.14
CA GLY A 10 -7.97 4.41 -4.83
C GLY A 10 -9.36 3.77 -4.78
N TRP A 11 -10.34 4.66 -4.70
CA TRP A 11 -11.77 4.33 -4.62
C TRP A 11 -12.27 3.76 -5.94
N VAL A 12 -13.24 2.85 -5.87
CA VAL A 12 -13.91 2.28 -7.03
C VAL A 12 -15.41 2.26 -6.79
N ASP A 13 -16.17 2.45 -7.86
CA ASP A 13 -17.62 2.28 -7.83
C ASP A 13 -17.95 0.81 -7.60
N ARG A 14 -18.68 0.54 -6.51
CA ARG A 14 -19.08 -0.80 -6.07
C ARG A 14 -19.93 -1.52 -7.12
N ARG A 15 -20.67 -0.78 -7.96
CA ARG A 15 -21.51 -1.35 -9.02
C ARG A 15 -20.68 -1.92 -10.18
N LYS A 16 -19.44 -1.44 -10.36
CA LYS A 16 -18.54 -1.82 -11.45
C LYS A 16 -17.58 -2.96 -11.07
N ILE A 17 -17.62 -3.42 -9.82
CA ILE A 17 -16.75 -4.52 -9.37
C ILE A 17 -17.30 -5.84 -9.93
N PRO A 18 -16.46 -6.70 -10.52
CA PRO A 18 -16.85 -8.04 -10.94
C PRO A 18 -17.54 -8.79 -9.81
N ARG A 19 -18.53 -9.63 -10.15
CA ARG A 19 -19.28 -10.42 -9.17
C ARG A 19 -18.97 -11.90 -9.32
N GLY A 20 -18.98 -12.61 -8.19
CA GLY A 20 -18.81 -14.05 -8.16
C GLY A 20 -20.14 -14.81 -8.22
N PRO A 21 -20.10 -16.14 -8.03
CA PRO A 21 -21.24 -17.04 -8.14
C PRO A 21 -22.42 -16.72 -7.21
N ASN A 22 -22.17 -16.18 -6.03
CA ASN A 22 -23.20 -15.80 -5.06
C ASN A 22 -23.66 -14.34 -5.23
N GLY A 23 -23.33 -13.71 -6.37
CA GLY A 23 -23.72 -12.34 -6.70
C GLY A 23 -23.00 -11.26 -5.90
N ARG A 24 -21.93 -11.60 -5.16
CA ARG A 24 -21.17 -10.65 -4.34
C ARG A 24 -19.98 -10.11 -5.13
N GLY A 25 -19.50 -8.91 -4.76
CA GLY A 25 -18.31 -8.33 -5.37
C GLY A 25 -17.07 -9.19 -5.12
N LEU A 26 -16.19 -9.28 -6.12
CA LEU A 26 -14.90 -9.94 -6.02
C LEU A 26 -13.87 -9.03 -5.35
N CYS A 27 -13.01 -9.64 -4.53
CA CYS A 27 -11.91 -8.98 -3.86
C CYS A 27 -10.94 -8.40 -4.90
N ARG A 28 -10.59 -7.12 -4.76
CA ARG A 28 -9.66 -6.43 -5.69
C ARG A 28 -8.21 -6.92 -5.60
N TRP A 29 -7.90 -7.79 -4.65
CA TRP A 29 -6.57 -8.37 -4.48
C TRP A 29 -6.52 -9.82 -4.95
N CYS A 30 -7.29 -10.71 -4.33
CA CYS A 30 -7.23 -12.15 -4.59
C CYS A 30 -8.38 -12.69 -5.46
N SER A 31 -9.29 -11.83 -5.92
CA SER A 31 -10.45 -12.20 -6.75
C SER A 31 -11.44 -13.19 -6.11
N LEU A 32 -11.30 -13.52 -4.82
CA LEU A 32 -12.30 -14.28 -4.08
C LEU A 32 -13.53 -13.43 -3.76
N GLU A 33 -14.70 -14.05 -3.63
CA GLU A 33 -15.89 -13.34 -3.21
C GLU A 33 -15.73 -12.69 -1.83
N VAL A 34 -16.20 -11.46 -1.73
CA VAL A 34 -16.14 -10.70 -0.49
C VAL A 34 -17.25 -11.18 0.47
N PRO A 35 -16.93 -11.51 1.74
CA PRO A 35 -17.89 -12.01 2.71
C PRO A 35 -18.89 -10.93 3.15
N PRO A 36 -19.95 -11.30 3.90
CA PRO A 36 -20.88 -10.31 4.46
C PRO A 36 -20.18 -9.19 5.21
N ARG A 37 -20.77 -7.99 5.14
CA ARG A 37 -20.29 -6.75 5.78
C ARG A 37 -18.98 -6.18 5.24
N ARG A 38 -18.33 -6.85 4.29
CA ARG A 38 -17.20 -6.31 3.51
C ARG A 38 -17.66 -5.98 2.09
N LEU A 39 -16.91 -5.11 1.40
CA LEU A 39 -17.35 -4.55 0.11
C LEU A 39 -16.42 -4.86 -1.06
N THR A 40 -15.13 -4.58 -0.91
CA THR A 40 -14.16 -4.59 -2.03
C THR A 40 -12.92 -5.43 -1.74
N PHE A 41 -12.75 -5.89 -0.49
CA PHE A 41 -11.66 -6.75 -0.04
C PHE A 41 -12.21 -7.81 0.90
N CYS A 42 -11.75 -9.05 0.77
CA CYS A 42 -12.25 -10.15 1.58
C CYS A 42 -11.62 -10.21 2.99
N SER A 43 -10.44 -9.60 3.19
CA SER A 43 -9.74 -9.60 4.47
C SER A 43 -8.82 -8.38 4.63
N ASP A 44 -8.37 -8.12 5.86
CA ASP A 44 -7.43 -7.03 6.15
C ASP A 44 -6.05 -7.31 5.55
N TYR A 45 -5.68 -8.58 5.41
CA TYR A 45 -4.52 -9.01 4.63
C TYR A 45 -4.62 -8.56 3.16
N CYS A 46 -5.77 -8.76 2.52
CA CYS A 46 -5.97 -8.30 1.14
C CYS A 46 -5.93 -6.78 1.03
N VAL A 47 -6.41 -6.06 2.04
CA VAL A 47 -6.26 -4.59 2.11
C VAL A 47 -4.78 -4.22 2.21
N HIS A 48 -4.01 -4.89 3.07
CA HIS A 48 -2.58 -4.66 3.26
C HIS A 48 -1.79 -4.87 1.97
N GLU A 49 -1.92 -6.04 1.34
CA GLU A 49 -1.22 -6.37 0.10
C GLU A 49 -1.56 -5.42 -1.05
N TRP A 50 -2.84 -5.05 -1.17
CA TRP A 50 -3.27 -4.07 -2.16
C TRP A 50 -2.69 -2.68 -1.88
N LYS A 51 -2.67 -2.23 -0.62
CA LYS A 51 -2.08 -0.93 -0.24
C LYS A 51 -0.57 -0.89 -0.51
N LEU A 52 0.17 -1.96 -0.22
CA LEU A 52 1.61 -2.03 -0.48
C LEU A 52 1.96 -1.74 -1.95
N ARG A 53 1.15 -2.24 -2.90
CA ARG A 53 1.40 -2.10 -4.34
C ARG A 53 0.76 -0.86 -4.97
N SER A 54 -0.33 -0.38 -4.39
CA SER A 54 -1.07 0.77 -4.94
C SER A 54 -0.77 2.09 -4.24
N GLN A 55 -0.19 2.10 -3.04
CA GLN A 55 0.01 3.30 -2.22
C GLN A 55 1.47 3.48 -1.79
N PRO A 56 2.25 4.32 -2.51
CA PRO A 56 3.65 4.56 -2.18
C PRO A 56 3.86 5.13 -0.77
N ALA A 57 2.93 5.94 -0.26
CA ALA A 57 3.01 6.46 1.11
C ALA A 57 2.89 5.34 2.15
N TYR A 58 1.90 4.46 1.99
CA TYR A 58 1.72 3.28 2.85
C TYR A 58 2.94 2.35 2.77
N LEU A 59 3.45 2.08 1.58
CA LEU A 59 4.66 1.25 1.41
C LEU A 59 5.85 1.81 2.19
N ARG A 60 6.12 3.13 2.10
CA ARG A 60 7.21 3.77 2.84
C ARG A 60 7.01 3.72 4.34
N GLU A 61 5.78 3.91 4.81
CA GLU A 61 5.42 3.76 6.23
C GLU A 61 5.70 2.33 6.73
N GLN A 62 5.26 1.31 5.99
CA GLN A 62 5.51 -0.09 6.34
C GLN A 62 7.01 -0.43 6.33
N VAL A 63 7.78 0.09 5.36
CA VAL A 63 9.24 -0.04 5.34
C VAL A 63 9.86 0.63 6.56
N PHE A 64 9.43 1.83 6.92
CA PHE A 64 9.95 2.53 8.09
C PHE A 64 9.62 1.80 9.39
N LEU A 65 8.40 1.26 9.53
CA LEU A 65 8.02 0.45 10.69
C LEU A 65 8.87 -0.82 10.83
N ARG A 66 9.15 -1.49 9.70
CA ARG A 66 9.98 -2.70 9.66
C ARG A 66 11.44 -2.41 9.98
N ASP A 67 12.01 -1.42 9.29
CA ASP A 67 13.45 -1.18 9.25
C ASP A 67 13.92 -0.10 10.25
N LYS A 68 12.98 0.66 10.84
CA LYS A 68 13.23 1.77 11.78
C LYS A 68 14.19 2.82 11.24
N GLY A 69 14.17 3.03 9.92
CA GLY A 69 15.08 3.94 9.22
C GLY A 69 16.48 3.37 8.96
N ILE A 70 16.75 2.10 9.29
CA ILE A 70 18.03 1.43 9.04
C ILE A 70 17.95 0.61 7.76
N CYS A 71 18.78 0.91 6.76
CA CYS A 71 18.76 0.17 5.50
C CYS A 71 19.06 -1.33 5.73
N ALA A 72 18.17 -2.21 5.27
CA ALA A 72 18.33 -3.66 5.42
C ALA A 72 19.56 -4.23 4.68
N ARG A 73 20.08 -3.56 3.64
CA ARG A 73 21.24 -4.00 2.87
C ARG A 73 22.57 -3.51 3.43
N CYS A 74 22.71 -2.19 3.61
CA CYS A 74 23.99 -1.56 4.00
C CYS A 74 24.04 -1.08 5.45
N ARG A 75 22.96 -1.24 6.22
CA ARG A 75 22.87 -0.87 7.64
C ARG A 75 23.03 0.62 7.97
N ILE A 76 23.02 1.50 6.96
CA ILE A 76 23.06 2.95 7.16
C ILE A 76 21.76 3.45 7.80
N ASP A 77 21.88 4.35 8.77
CA ASP A 77 20.76 5.13 9.32
C ASP A 77 20.35 6.23 8.33
N THR A 78 19.29 5.95 7.58
CA THR A 78 18.76 6.85 6.56
C THR A 78 18.18 8.14 7.13
N VAL A 79 17.72 8.13 8.38
CA VAL A 79 17.17 9.32 9.06
C VAL A 79 18.31 10.26 9.42
N ARG A 80 19.41 9.72 9.95
CA ARG A 80 20.63 10.49 10.23
C ARG A 80 21.20 11.10 8.96
N GLU A 81 21.35 10.31 7.89
CA GLU A 81 21.91 10.82 6.64
C GLU A 81 21.00 11.87 5.98
N LEU A 82 19.67 11.71 6.04
CA LEU A 82 18.75 12.74 5.57
C LEU A 82 18.93 14.06 6.33
N ARG A 83 19.08 14.02 7.67
CA ARG A 83 19.37 15.22 8.47
C ARG A 83 20.69 15.87 8.07
N ARG A 84 21.72 15.06 7.80
CA ARG A 84 23.03 15.55 7.34
C ARG A 84 22.93 16.25 5.98
N LEU A 85 22.21 15.64 5.03
CA LEU A 85 21.96 16.21 3.71
C LEU A 85 21.19 17.53 3.77
N ARG A 86 20.14 17.62 4.59
CA ARG A 86 19.38 18.87 4.78
C ARG A 86 20.24 20.01 5.33
N ARG A 87 21.03 19.73 6.38
CA ARG A 87 21.99 20.70 6.93
C ARG A 87 23.00 21.19 5.90
N SER A 88 23.52 20.30 5.04
CA SER A 88 24.44 20.72 3.98
C SER A 88 23.81 21.60 2.91
N ARG A 89 22.48 21.59 2.78
CA ARG A 89 21.71 22.44 1.88
C ARG A 89 21.23 23.75 2.52
N GLY A 90 21.51 23.95 3.81
CA GLY A 90 21.01 25.12 4.56
C GLY A 90 19.51 25.05 4.88
N GLU A 91 18.91 23.86 4.80
CA GLU A 91 17.49 23.58 5.13
C GLU A 91 17.29 23.13 6.59
#